data_AF-A0AAD6BGL5-F1
#
_entry.id   AF-A0AAD6BGL5-F1
#
_cell.length_a   1.000
_cell.length_b   1.000
_cell.length_c   1.000
_cell.angle_alpha   90.00
_cell.angle_beta   90.00
_cell.angle_gamma   90.00
#
_symmetry.space_group_name_H-M   'P 1'
#
loop_
_entity.id
_entity.type
_entity.pdbx_description
1 polymer ?
#
loop_
_entity_poly.entity_id
_entity_poly.type
_entity_poly.pdbx_seq_one_letter_code
_entity_poly.pdbx_strand_id
1 'polypeptide(L)'
;MDKRKRLMNVQEALELLNRLSEAESDVCATEPSPAQEIGKDGTVWTVMEPCGGAGRRQIQNILTESAGPTPHARHNITDKLTAFMCLCDNVMLEEILDCTIAEARRDRATWDVSIMELKAFIALLYVRGFGKSCAWVVYRSCMSQENIPRRDFMLQLAHELRAEWMASKAPPLADLPFSGAGAEERRRMTCMVKAHCMQNKTFCKCVKCGDAVCGKCTAKVLSVCNNCV
;
A
#
# COMPACT_ATOMS: atom_id res chain seq x y z
N MET A 1 -33.93 -0.39 -17.03
CA MET A 1 -33.21 -0.61 -15.75
C MET A 1 -31.94 0.21 -15.79
N ASP A 2 -31.95 1.39 -15.17
CA ASP A 2 -30.81 2.33 -15.17
C ASP A 2 -30.15 2.29 -13.78
N LYS A 3 -28.94 1.74 -13.70
CA LYS A 3 -28.12 1.70 -12.47
C LYS A 3 -27.30 2.99 -12.37
N ARG A 4 -27.95 4.11 -12.06
CA ARG A 4 -27.22 5.35 -11.72
C ARG A 4 -26.91 5.42 -10.24
N LYS A 5 -25.60 5.51 -9.98
CA LYS A 5 -24.92 5.74 -8.72
C LYS A 5 -25.58 6.89 -7.95
N ARG A 6 -26.07 6.63 -6.73
CA ARG A 6 -26.19 7.67 -5.70
C ARG A 6 -24.78 7.95 -5.18
N LEU A 7 -24.12 8.95 -5.75
CA LEU A 7 -23.04 9.63 -5.07
C LEU A 7 -23.70 10.46 -3.96
N MET A 8 -23.45 10.11 -2.70
CA MET A 8 -23.81 11.01 -1.60
C MET A 8 -23.05 12.31 -1.77
N ASN A 9 -23.75 13.44 -1.66
CA ASN A 9 -23.13 14.75 -1.71
C ASN A 9 -22.23 14.92 -0.48
N VAL A 10 -21.04 15.48 -0.67
CA VAL A 10 -20.11 15.81 0.43
C VAL A 10 -20.80 16.69 1.47
N GLN A 11 -21.75 17.53 1.05
CA GLN A 11 -22.57 18.36 1.93
C GLN A 11 -23.50 17.52 2.83
N GLU A 12 -24.18 16.50 2.28
CA GLU A 12 -25.05 15.59 3.04
C GLU A 12 -24.25 14.74 4.03
N ALA A 13 -23.03 14.33 3.65
CA ALA A 13 -22.14 13.59 4.53
C ALA A 13 -21.65 14.46 5.70
N LEU A 14 -21.41 15.76 5.47
CA LEU A 14 -20.99 16.71 6.49
C LEU A 14 -22.15 17.04 7.46
N GLU A 15 -23.37 17.17 6.93
CA GLU A 15 -24.57 17.37 7.75
C GLU A 15 -24.88 16.15 8.63
N LEU A 16 -24.67 14.93 8.12
CA LEU A 16 -24.78 13.71 8.92
C LEU A 16 -23.74 13.66 10.03
N LEU A 17 -22.50 14.10 9.76
CA LEU A 17 -21.44 14.16 10.79
C LEU A 17 -21.74 15.21 11.87
N ASN A 18 -22.25 16.39 11.50
CA ASN A 18 -22.67 17.39 12.48
C ASN A 18 -23.85 16.93 13.34
N ARG A 19 -24.84 16.25 12.74
CA ARG A 19 -25.97 15.68 13.50
C ARG A 19 -25.56 14.57 14.47
N LEU A 20 -24.50 13.83 14.17
CA LEU A 20 -23.94 12.83 15.07
C LEU A 20 -23.10 13.49 16.19
N SER A 21 -22.48 14.65 15.92
CA SER A 21 -21.75 15.44 16.92
C SER A 21 -22.68 16.13 17.92
N GLU A 22 -23.86 16.58 17.50
CA GLU A 22 -24.84 17.26 18.38
C GLU A 22 -25.60 16.29 19.29
N ALA A 23 -25.53 14.98 19.02
CA ALA A 23 -26.17 13.94 19.83
C ALA A 23 -25.35 13.55 21.09
N GLU A 24 -24.13 14.05 21.26
CA GLU A 24 -23.25 13.71 22.40
C GLU A 24 -23.09 14.84 23.44
N SER A 25 -23.85 15.94 23.33
CA SER A 25 -23.80 17.00 24.33
C SER A 25 -25.18 17.51 24.72
N ASP A 26 -25.86 16.76 25.58
CA ASP A 26 -26.86 17.32 26.49
C ASP A 26 -26.74 16.65 27.87
N VAL A 27 -25.91 17.26 28.74
CA VAL A 27 -25.93 17.01 30.18
C VAL A 27 -26.51 18.26 30.82
N CYS A 28 -27.82 18.26 31.02
CA CYS A 28 -28.49 19.26 31.85
C CYS A 28 -28.68 18.67 33.25
N ALA A 29 -28.02 19.26 34.25
CA ALA A 29 -28.25 18.96 35.65
C ALA A 29 -29.65 19.44 36.06
N THR A 30 -30.50 18.55 36.57
CA THR A 30 -31.70 18.94 37.31
C THR A 30 -31.93 17.96 38.46
N GLU A 31 -32.10 18.50 39.66
CA GLU A 31 -32.37 17.83 40.93
C GLU A 31 -33.67 16.97 40.90
N PRO A 32 -33.79 15.91 41.72
CA PRO A 32 -34.78 14.86 41.52
C PRO A 32 -36.13 15.16 42.19
N SER A 33 -37.20 15.05 41.40
CA SER A 33 -38.55 14.68 41.86
C SER A 33 -38.79 13.23 41.43
N PRO A 34 -39.42 12.35 42.25
CA PRO A 34 -39.52 10.93 41.92
C PRO A 34 -40.52 10.72 40.77
N ALA A 35 -40.02 10.78 39.55
CA ALA A 35 -40.75 10.47 38.33
C ALA A 35 -40.84 8.94 38.16
N GLN A 36 -42.05 8.41 38.20
CA GLN A 36 -42.34 7.08 37.67
C GLN A 36 -42.49 7.19 36.16
N GLU A 37 -41.77 6.35 35.41
CA GLU A 37 -41.90 6.29 33.95
C GLU A 37 -42.71 5.06 33.53
N ILE A 38 -43.70 5.26 32.67
CA ILE A 38 -44.60 4.19 32.19
C ILE A 38 -44.35 3.97 30.70
N GLY A 39 -43.95 2.75 30.35
CA GLY A 39 -43.79 2.30 28.97
C GLY A 39 -45.13 2.27 28.22
N LYS A 40 -45.06 2.32 26.88
CA LYS A 40 -46.24 2.31 26.00
C LYS A 40 -47.08 1.02 26.10
N ASP A 41 -46.48 -0.03 26.64
CA ASP A 41 -47.06 -1.34 26.93
C ASP A 41 -47.69 -1.42 28.34
N GLY A 42 -47.65 -0.33 29.11
CA GLY A 42 -48.14 -0.27 30.49
C GLY A 42 -47.12 -0.73 31.52
N THR A 43 -45.89 -1.04 31.13
CA THR A 43 -44.84 -1.42 32.07
C THR A 43 -44.38 -0.20 32.87
N VAL A 44 -44.57 -0.23 34.20
CA VAL A 44 -44.21 0.87 35.10
C VAL A 44 -42.82 0.64 35.66
N TRP A 45 -41.91 1.59 35.45
CA TRP A 45 -40.56 1.58 35.98
C TRP A 45 -40.47 2.51 37.19
N THR A 46 -40.27 1.92 38.36
CA THR A 46 -39.96 2.64 39.60
C THR A 46 -38.46 2.71 39.78
N VAL A 47 -37.92 3.94 39.88
CA VAL A 47 -36.52 4.15 40.26
C VAL A 47 -36.33 3.64 41.68
N MET A 48 -35.56 2.57 41.84
CA MET A 48 -35.17 2.08 43.16
C MET A 48 -33.93 2.85 43.62
N GLU A 49 -33.98 3.38 44.85
CA GLU A 49 -32.82 3.95 45.53
C GLU A 49 -31.67 2.94 45.59
N PRO A 50 -30.40 3.35 45.40
CA PRO A 50 -29.27 2.42 45.38
C PRO A 50 -29.10 1.77 46.75
N CYS A 51 -29.56 0.53 46.89
CA CYS A 51 -29.31 -0.25 48.09
C CYS A 51 -27.80 -0.55 48.17
N GLY A 52 -27.13 0.00 49.18
CA GLY A 52 -25.71 -0.24 49.42
C GLY A 52 -25.44 -1.73 49.65
N GLY A 53 -24.53 -2.31 48.85
CA GLY A 53 -23.99 -3.65 49.11
C GLY A 53 -24.02 -4.59 47.92
N ALA A 54 -23.21 -4.29 46.91
CA ALA A 54 -22.40 -5.21 46.09
C ALA A 54 -22.08 -4.47 44.79
N GLY A 55 -20.92 -3.82 44.72
CA GLY A 55 -20.44 -3.23 43.47
C GLY A 55 -20.48 -4.26 42.34
N ARG A 56 -20.65 -3.79 41.10
CA ARG A 56 -20.47 -4.63 39.90
C ARG A 56 -19.19 -5.46 40.11
N ARG A 57 -19.33 -6.79 40.09
CA ARG A 57 -18.15 -7.68 40.12
C ARG A 57 -17.21 -7.22 39.02
N GLN A 58 -15.93 -7.11 39.35
CA GLN A 58 -14.89 -6.67 38.42
C GLN A 58 -15.01 -7.48 37.12
N ILE A 59 -15.41 -6.81 36.03
CA ILE A 59 -15.52 -7.43 34.72
C ILE A 59 -14.08 -7.68 34.28
N GLN A 60 -13.69 -8.96 34.21
CA GLN A 60 -12.31 -9.39 33.93
C GLN A 60 -11.85 -9.11 32.49
N ASN A 61 -12.69 -8.45 31.67
CA ASN A 61 -12.47 -8.17 30.25
C ASN A 61 -12.35 -6.67 29.95
N ILE A 62 -12.10 -5.82 30.95
CA ILE A 62 -11.74 -4.42 30.69
C ILE A 62 -10.24 -4.42 30.37
N LEU A 63 -9.90 -4.33 29.08
CA LEU A 63 -8.54 -4.10 28.62
C LEU A 63 -8.04 -2.75 29.17
N THR A 64 -7.22 -2.82 30.23
CA THR A 64 -6.57 -1.66 30.84
C THR A 64 -5.22 -1.31 30.20
N GLU A 65 -4.81 -2.07 29.18
CA GLU A 65 -3.56 -1.83 28.48
C GLU A 65 -3.64 -0.57 27.60
N SER A 66 -2.51 0.12 27.45
CA SER A 66 -2.42 1.26 26.55
C SER A 66 -2.57 0.81 25.10
N ALA A 67 -3.32 1.59 24.31
CA ALA A 67 -3.48 1.32 22.88
C ALA A 67 -2.12 1.34 22.17
N GLY A 68 -1.83 0.31 21.38
CA GLY A 68 -0.57 0.22 20.62
C GLY A 68 -0.30 -1.17 20.04
N PRO A 69 0.86 -1.36 19.39
CA PRO A 69 1.30 -2.67 18.91
C PRO A 69 1.43 -3.64 20.07
N THR A 70 1.11 -4.91 19.83
CA THR A 70 1.28 -5.97 20.84
C THR A 70 2.77 -6.12 21.22
N PRO A 71 3.10 -6.68 22.41
CA PRO A 71 4.48 -6.99 22.76
C PRO A 71 5.21 -7.83 21.71
N HIS A 72 4.50 -8.77 21.09
CA HIS A 72 5.01 -9.59 19.99
C HIS A 72 5.44 -8.73 18.80
N ALA A 73 4.58 -7.83 18.32
CA ALA A 73 4.89 -6.94 17.22
C ALA A 73 6.08 -6.00 17.53
N ARG A 74 6.18 -5.50 18.77
CA ARG A 74 7.30 -4.65 19.18
C ARG A 74 8.64 -5.38 19.19
N HIS A 75 8.66 -6.67 19.47
CA HIS A 75 9.90 -7.46 19.52
C HIS A 75 10.34 -7.95 18.14
N ASN A 76 9.39 -8.26 17.25
CA ASN A 76 9.68 -8.92 15.97
C ASN A 76 9.76 -7.96 14.78
N ILE A 77 9.25 -6.74 14.90
CA ILE A 77 9.35 -5.73 13.83
C ILE A 77 10.65 -4.98 14.01
N THR A 78 11.59 -5.19 13.09
CA THR A 78 12.93 -4.56 13.09
C THR A 78 13.15 -3.68 11.85
N ASP A 79 12.42 -3.95 10.78
CA ASP A 79 12.55 -3.30 9.48
C ASP A 79 11.19 -3.23 8.76
N LYS A 80 11.20 -2.72 7.53
CA LYS A 80 9.98 -2.50 6.75
C LYS A 80 9.36 -3.82 6.32
N LEU A 81 10.18 -4.77 5.87
CA LEU A 81 9.72 -6.10 5.47
C LEU A 81 9.10 -6.86 6.64
N THR A 82 9.73 -6.91 7.80
CA THR A 82 9.19 -7.56 9.01
C THR A 82 7.89 -6.91 9.48
N ALA A 83 7.74 -5.59 9.36
CA ALA A 83 6.45 -4.93 9.60
C ALA A 83 5.35 -5.39 8.63
N PHE A 84 5.69 -5.63 7.36
CA PHE A 84 4.77 -6.20 6.39
C PHE A 84 4.47 -7.68 6.69
N MET A 85 5.49 -8.48 6.99
CA MET A 85 5.34 -9.90 7.31
C MET A 85 4.54 -10.14 8.60
N CYS A 86 4.54 -9.19 9.53
CA CYS A 86 3.67 -9.21 10.71
C CYS A 86 2.17 -9.11 10.35
N LEU A 87 1.84 -8.51 9.20
CA LEU A 87 0.46 -8.31 8.73
C LEU A 87 0.04 -9.33 7.66
N CYS A 88 0.99 -9.77 6.85
CA CYS A 88 0.81 -10.72 5.76
C CYS A 88 2.04 -11.63 5.75
N ASP A 89 1.95 -12.71 6.51
CA ASP A 89 3.02 -13.70 6.68
C ASP A 89 3.16 -14.60 5.44
N ASN A 90 4.15 -15.50 5.46
CA ASN A 90 4.35 -16.40 4.33
C ASN A 90 3.19 -17.38 4.15
N VAL A 91 2.48 -17.78 5.22
CA VAL A 91 1.35 -18.71 5.13
C VAL A 91 0.18 -18.06 4.38
N MET A 92 -0.13 -16.80 4.71
CA MET A 92 -1.12 -16.02 3.97
C MET A 92 -0.72 -15.81 2.50
N LEU A 93 0.55 -15.53 2.24
CA LEU A 93 1.04 -15.37 0.87
C LEU A 93 0.99 -16.68 0.07
N GLU A 94 1.32 -17.81 0.69
CA GLU A 94 1.21 -19.15 0.11
C GLU A 94 -0.25 -19.50 -0.20
N GLU A 95 -1.18 -19.23 0.73
CA GLU A 95 -2.60 -19.46 0.49
C GLU A 95 -3.15 -18.61 -0.66
N ILE A 96 -2.78 -17.33 -0.70
CA ILE A 96 -3.12 -16.44 -1.83
C ILE A 96 -2.56 -17.01 -3.14
N LEU A 97 -1.31 -17.48 -3.12
CA LEU A 97 -0.64 -18.04 -4.28
C LEU A 97 -1.37 -19.30 -4.79
N ASP A 98 -1.65 -20.25 -3.90
CA ASP A 98 -2.30 -21.52 -4.21
C ASP A 98 -3.70 -21.28 -4.79
N CYS A 99 -4.49 -20.41 -4.16
CA CYS A 99 -5.80 -20.01 -4.68
C CYS A 99 -5.70 -19.36 -6.07
N THR A 100 -4.70 -18.50 -6.27
CA THR A 100 -4.49 -17.81 -7.56
C THR A 100 -4.09 -18.79 -8.67
N ILE A 101 -3.19 -19.73 -8.37
CA ILE A 101 -2.76 -20.77 -9.31
C ILE A 101 -3.93 -21.70 -9.65
N ALA A 102 -4.69 -22.13 -8.65
CA ALA A 102 -5.85 -23.00 -8.84
C ALA A 102 -6.89 -22.35 -9.76
N GLU A 103 -7.16 -21.06 -9.58
CA GLU A 103 -8.09 -20.32 -10.43
C GLU A 103 -7.55 -20.16 -11.86
N ALA A 104 -6.31 -19.71 -12.01
CA ALA A 104 -5.72 -19.48 -13.33
C ALA A 104 -5.62 -20.77 -14.16
N ARG A 105 -5.39 -21.91 -13.52
CA ARG A 105 -5.30 -23.21 -14.20
C ARG A 105 -6.63 -23.74 -14.72
N ARG A 106 -7.78 -23.18 -14.31
CA ARG A 106 -9.08 -23.50 -14.92
C ARG A 106 -9.12 -23.13 -16.40
N ASP A 107 -8.48 -22.02 -16.76
CA ASP A 107 -8.43 -21.50 -18.13
C ASP A 107 -7.06 -21.71 -18.81
N ARG A 108 -5.98 -21.79 -18.02
CA ARG A 108 -4.59 -21.83 -18.50
C ARG A 108 -3.78 -22.92 -17.78
N ALA A 109 -3.82 -24.14 -18.32
CA ALA A 109 -3.25 -25.33 -17.68
C ALA A 109 -1.78 -25.20 -17.22
N THR A 110 -0.95 -24.42 -17.91
CA THR A 110 0.48 -24.25 -17.60
C THR A 110 0.80 -22.95 -16.86
N TRP A 111 -0.21 -22.22 -16.36
CA TRP A 111 0.05 -20.98 -15.65
C TRP A 111 0.57 -21.26 -14.25
N ASP A 112 1.73 -20.67 -13.94
CA ASP A 112 2.38 -20.69 -12.65
C ASP A 112 2.87 -19.28 -12.28
N VAL A 113 3.00 -19.07 -10.98
CA VAL A 113 3.58 -17.88 -10.37
C VAL A 113 4.34 -18.34 -9.14
N SER A 114 5.51 -17.75 -8.90
CA SER A 114 6.30 -18.00 -7.71
C SER A 114 5.94 -17.03 -6.57
N ILE A 115 6.27 -17.39 -5.32
CA ILE A 115 6.07 -16.51 -4.17
C ILE A 115 6.80 -15.16 -4.33
N MET A 116 7.99 -15.17 -4.96
CA MET A 116 8.76 -13.96 -5.24
C MET A 116 8.10 -13.08 -6.31
N GLU A 117 7.44 -13.67 -7.31
CA GLU A 117 6.64 -12.94 -8.30
C GLU A 117 5.41 -12.31 -7.67
N LEU A 118 4.74 -13.01 -6.76
CA LEU A 118 3.64 -12.46 -5.97
C LEU A 118 4.11 -11.29 -5.10
N LYS A 119 5.23 -11.43 -4.38
CA LYS A 119 5.83 -10.34 -3.59
C LYS A 119 6.22 -9.15 -4.46
N ALA A 120 6.79 -9.38 -5.65
CA ALA A 120 7.10 -8.32 -6.62
C ALA A 120 5.84 -7.64 -7.18
N PHE A 121 4.75 -8.39 -7.39
CA PHE A 121 3.46 -7.83 -7.77
C PHE A 121 2.88 -6.92 -6.68
N ILE A 122 2.91 -7.37 -5.41
CA ILE A 122 2.50 -6.56 -4.26
C ILE A 122 3.35 -5.28 -4.16
N ALA A 123 4.66 -5.37 -4.40
CA ALA A 123 5.55 -4.22 -4.45
C ALA A 123 5.10 -3.17 -5.48
N LEU A 124 4.67 -3.61 -6.67
CA LEU A 124 4.14 -2.72 -7.70
C LEU A 124 2.86 -2.00 -7.24
N LEU A 125 1.98 -2.68 -6.49
CA LEU A 125 0.77 -2.07 -5.94
C LEU A 125 1.10 -0.95 -4.95
N TYR A 126 2.08 -1.17 -4.07
CA TYR A 126 2.55 -0.14 -3.13
C TYR A 126 3.11 1.10 -3.84
N VAL A 127 3.94 0.92 -4.87
CA VAL A 127 4.49 2.06 -5.65
C VAL A 127 3.39 2.81 -6.40
N ARG A 128 2.36 2.11 -6.88
CA ARG A 128 1.23 2.72 -7.60
C ARG A 128 0.32 3.56 -6.70
N GLY A 129 0.46 3.46 -5.38
CA GLY A 129 -0.35 4.20 -4.41
C GLY A 129 -1.62 3.48 -3.97
N PHE A 130 -1.71 2.15 -4.15
CA PHE A 130 -2.76 1.37 -3.49
C PHE A 130 -2.49 1.33 -1.99
N GLY A 131 -3.13 2.25 -1.25
CA GLY A 131 -3.44 2.07 0.16
C GLY A 131 -2.63 2.88 1.17
N LYS A 132 -3.34 3.28 2.23
CA LYS A 132 -2.76 3.50 3.56
C LYS A 132 -2.20 2.18 4.06
N SER A 133 -0.90 1.97 3.85
CA SER A 133 -0.23 0.75 4.32
C SER A 133 -0.35 0.64 5.83
N CYS A 134 -1.08 -0.35 6.31
CA CYS A 134 -1.09 -0.72 7.73
C CYS A 134 0.33 -1.07 8.20
N ALA A 135 1.18 -1.58 7.31
CA ALA A 135 2.58 -1.88 7.63
C ALA A 135 3.34 -0.62 8.05
N TRP A 136 3.08 0.53 7.42
CA TRP A 136 3.70 1.80 7.85
C TRP A 136 3.22 2.24 9.24
N VAL A 137 1.95 2.01 9.57
CA VAL A 137 1.38 2.37 10.87
C VAL A 137 2.04 1.54 11.97
N VAL A 138 2.10 0.21 11.79
CA VAL A 138 2.72 -0.68 12.77
C VAL A 138 4.22 -0.43 12.84
N TYR A 139 4.91 -0.26 11.70
CA TYR A 139 6.33 0.09 11.65
C TYR A 139 6.62 1.35 12.46
N ARG A 140 5.90 2.45 12.21
CA ARG A 140 6.12 3.73 12.90
C ARG A 140 5.86 3.62 14.40
N SER A 141 4.89 2.82 14.81
CA SER A 141 4.59 2.60 16.24
C SER A 141 5.63 1.74 16.94
N CYS A 142 6.29 0.80 16.24
CA CYS A 142 7.38 -0.01 16.80
C CYS A 142 8.74 0.71 16.72
N MET A 143 9.00 1.43 15.62
CA MET A 143 10.26 2.10 15.29
C MET A 143 10.15 3.62 15.52
N SER A 144 9.69 4.03 16.70
CA SER A 144 9.34 5.44 16.99
C SER A 144 10.51 6.42 16.88
N GLN A 145 11.75 5.94 16.83
CA GLN A 145 12.97 6.75 16.70
C GLN A 145 13.32 7.08 15.24
N GLU A 146 12.79 6.34 14.27
CA GLU A 146 13.06 6.58 12.85
C GLU A 146 11.95 7.42 12.20
N ASN A 147 12.28 8.65 11.80
CA ASN A 147 11.34 9.53 11.12
C ASN A 147 11.40 9.34 9.59
N ILE A 148 10.89 8.20 9.11
CA ILE A 148 10.81 7.92 7.67
C ILE A 148 9.46 8.41 7.11
N PRO A 149 9.45 9.27 6.06
CA PRO A 149 8.22 9.65 5.39
C PRO A 149 7.50 8.43 4.82
N ARG A 150 6.17 8.40 4.92
CA ARG A 150 5.36 7.26 4.46
C ARG A 150 5.64 6.86 3.00
N ARG A 151 5.87 7.84 2.13
CA ARG A 151 6.24 7.59 0.73
C ARG A 151 7.53 6.78 0.63
N ASP A 152 8.55 7.18 1.38
CA ASP A 152 9.87 6.55 1.31
C ASP A 152 9.85 5.17 1.96
N PHE A 153 9.08 4.99 3.04
CA PHE A 153 8.77 3.67 3.57
C PHE A 153 8.17 2.75 2.50
N MET A 154 7.16 3.20 1.76
CA MET A 154 6.52 2.38 0.72
C MET A 154 7.50 2.03 -0.42
N LEU A 155 8.37 2.98 -0.81
CA LEU A 155 9.39 2.73 -1.84
C LEU A 155 10.47 1.75 -1.36
N GLN A 156 10.93 1.87 -0.11
CA GLN A 156 11.90 0.96 0.49
C GLN A 156 11.32 -0.45 0.65
N LEU A 157 10.10 -0.56 1.20
CA LEU A 157 9.39 -1.83 1.30
C LEU A 157 9.19 -2.49 -0.07
N ALA A 158 8.79 -1.71 -1.08
CA ALA A 158 8.66 -2.24 -2.45
C ALA A 158 10.00 -2.71 -3.02
N HIS A 159 11.11 -2.06 -2.66
CA HIS A 159 12.44 -2.51 -3.04
C HIS A 159 12.79 -3.85 -2.39
N GLU A 160 12.53 -4.01 -1.09
CA GLU A 160 12.76 -5.24 -0.33
C GLU A 160 11.90 -6.39 -0.87
N LEU A 161 10.61 -6.17 -1.08
CA LEU A 161 9.67 -7.19 -1.58
C LEU A 161 10.03 -7.76 -2.96
N ARG A 162 10.60 -6.93 -3.85
CA ARG A 162 10.97 -7.37 -5.21
C ARG A 162 12.42 -7.85 -5.32
N ALA A 163 13.22 -7.75 -4.27
CA ALA A 163 14.67 -7.92 -4.35
C ALA A 163 15.05 -9.33 -4.84
N GLU A 164 14.43 -10.36 -4.26
CA GLU A 164 14.66 -11.76 -4.62
C GLU A 164 14.27 -12.04 -6.08
N TRP A 165 13.09 -11.57 -6.50
CA TRP A 165 12.65 -11.70 -7.88
C TRP A 165 13.61 -11.01 -8.86
N MET A 166 14.03 -9.78 -8.55
CA MET A 166 15.00 -9.06 -9.39
C MET A 166 16.35 -9.79 -9.46
N ALA A 167 16.83 -10.35 -8.35
CA ALA A 167 18.06 -11.15 -8.33
C ALA A 167 17.92 -12.42 -9.18
N SER A 168 16.76 -13.08 -9.17
CA SER A 168 16.49 -14.25 -10.00
C SER A 168 16.46 -13.95 -11.51
N LYS A 169 16.17 -12.70 -11.89
CA LYS A 169 16.15 -12.24 -13.29
C LYS A 169 17.44 -11.54 -13.71
N ALA A 170 18.37 -11.34 -12.79
CA ALA A 170 19.66 -10.74 -13.12
C ALA A 170 20.40 -11.68 -14.09
N PRO A 171 20.92 -11.18 -15.22
CA PRO A 171 21.79 -11.97 -16.07
C PRO A 171 22.96 -12.50 -15.23
N PRO A 172 23.45 -13.73 -15.45
CA PRO A 172 24.73 -14.15 -14.90
C PRO A 172 25.74 -13.08 -15.27
N LEU A 173 26.40 -12.49 -14.27
CA LEU A 173 27.54 -11.63 -14.50
C LEU A 173 28.55 -12.49 -15.26
N ALA A 174 28.62 -12.33 -16.58
CA ALA A 174 29.76 -12.78 -17.33
C ALA A 174 30.96 -12.06 -16.70
N ASP A 175 31.90 -12.83 -16.17
CA ASP A 175 33.18 -12.37 -15.65
C ASP A 175 33.93 -11.63 -16.77
N LEU A 176 33.58 -10.36 -16.95
CA LEU A 176 34.40 -9.41 -17.69
C LEU A 176 35.35 -8.80 -16.66
N PRO A 177 36.67 -8.85 -16.90
CA PRO A 177 37.63 -8.25 -15.99
C PRO A 177 37.27 -6.79 -15.79
N PHE A 178 37.13 -6.41 -14.52
CA PHE A 178 37.01 -5.05 -14.06
C PHE A 178 38.20 -4.24 -14.60
N SER A 179 37.99 -3.54 -15.70
CA SER A 179 38.84 -2.42 -16.08
C SER A 179 38.04 -1.18 -15.73
N GLY A 180 38.49 -0.49 -14.69
CA GLY A 180 37.94 0.78 -14.26
C GLY A 180 37.92 1.78 -15.40
N ALA A 181 36.77 1.94 -16.03
CA ALA A 181 36.38 3.11 -16.78
C ALA A 181 34.99 3.47 -16.26
N GLY A 182 34.86 4.72 -15.80
CA GLY A 182 33.78 5.17 -14.94
C GLY A 182 32.38 4.77 -15.41
N ALA A 183 31.46 4.72 -14.45
CA ALA A 183 30.04 4.85 -14.71
C ALA A 183 29.80 6.17 -15.48
N GLU A 184 29.96 6.12 -16.79
CA GLU A 184 29.52 7.18 -17.68
C GLU A 184 28.01 7.06 -17.70
N GLU A 185 27.38 7.77 -16.75
CA GLU A 185 25.99 8.20 -16.75
C GLU A 185 25.54 8.27 -18.20
N ARG A 186 24.70 7.32 -18.64
CA ARG A 186 24.33 7.14 -20.05
C ARG A 186 23.63 8.41 -20.51
N ARG A 187 24.41 9.39 -21.00
CA ARG A 187 23.95 10.77 -21.16
C ARG A 187 22.96 10.82 -22.30
N ARG A 188 21.77 11.34 -22.02
CA ARG A 188 20.73 11.51 -23.02
C ARG A 188 21.20 12.53 -24.07
N MET A 189 21.41 12.07 -25.30
CA MET A 189 21.87 12.88 -26.43
C MET A 189 20.67 13.49 -27.20
N THR A 190 20.95 14.44 -28.08
CA THR A 190 19.98 14.98 -29.05
C THR A 190 20.18 14.32 -30.41
N CYS A 191 19.09 13.95 -31.07
CA CYS A 191 19.16 13.36 -32.41
C CYS A 191 19.82 14.34 -33.40
N MET A 192 20.79 13.82 -34.15
CA MET A 192 21.57 14.59 -35.13
C MET A 192 20.92 14.59 -36.52
N VAL A 193 19.84 13.82 -36.73
CA VAL A 193 19.07 13.82 -37.98
C VAL A 193 18.13 15.04 -37.99
N LYS A 194 18.61 16.14 -38.56
CA LYS A 194 17.89 17.43 -38.63
C LYS A 194 16.69 17.41 -39.59
N ALA A 195 16.71 16.57 -40.62
CA ALA A 195 15.70 16.56 -41.67
C ALA A 195 14.35 15.94 -41.24
N HIS A 196 14.36 14.99 -40.30
CA HIS A 196 13.19 14.17 -39.97
C HIS A 196 12.70 14.31 -38.53
N CYS A 197 13.42 15.06 -37.69
CA CYS A 197 12.99 15.40 -36.34
C CYS A 197 13.52 16.74 -35.87
N MET A 198 12.84 17.33 -34.89
CA MET A 198 13.27 18.56 -34.20
C MET A 198 14.18 18.21 -33.02
N GLN A 199 15.33 17.58 -33.30
CA GLN A 199 16.37 17.25 -32.29
C GLN A 199 15.87 16.42 -31.10
N ASN A 200 15.01 15.44 -31.37
CA ASN A 200 14.44 14.56 -30.35
C ASN A 200 15.52 13.93 -29.46
N LYS A 201 15.25 13.82 -28.16
CA LYS A 201 16.18 13.20 -27.21
C LYS A 201 16.27 11.69 -27.44
N THR A 202 17.47 11.15 -27.31
CA THR A 202 17.74 9.72 -27.56
C THR A 202 18.93 9.21 -26.75
N PHE A 203 18.95 7.90 -26.55
CA PHE A 203 20.12 7.16 -26.06
C PHE A 203 20.74 6.26 -27.14
N CYS A 204 20.11 6.19 -28.32
CA CYS A 204 20.53 5.30 -29.39
C CYS A 204 21.50 6.00 -30.35
N LYS A 205 22.43 5.21 -30.91
CA LYS A 205 23.36 5.63 -31.95
C LYS A 205 23.11 4.84 -33.23
N CYS A 206 23.37 5.48 -34.37
CA CYS A 206 23.30 4.81 -35.66
C CYS A 206 24.39 3.74 -35.75
N VAL A 207 24.03 2.53 -36.17
CA VAL A 207 25.00 1.43 -36.30
C VAL A 207 26.03 1.70 -37.41
N LYS A 208 25.68 2.52 -38.42
CA LYS A 208 26.58 2.86 -39.54
C LYS A 208 27.48 4.06 -39.26
N CYS A 209 26.92 5.19 -38.83
CA CYS A 209 27.68 6.44 -38.67
C CYS A 209 27.99 6.81 -37.20
N GLY A 210 27.44 6.10 -36.22
CA GLY A 210 27.67 6.39 -34.79
C GLY A 210 26.91 7.60 -34.24
N ASP A 211 26.23 8.38 -35.08
CA ASP A 211 25.49 9.58 -34.66
C ASP A 211 24.30 9.25 -33.76
N ALA A 212 23.95 10.18 -32.86
CA ALA A 212 22.76 10.05 -32.01
C ALA A 212 21.47 10.11 -32.84
N VAL A 213 20.59 9.12 -32.68
CA VAL A 213 19.39 8.94 -33.51
C VAL A 213 18.16 8.58 -32.69
N CYS A 214 17.04 9.25 -32.93
CA CYS A 214 15.77 8.93 -32.26
C CYS A 214 15.00 7.85 -33.04
N GLY A 215 14.05 7.18 -32.37
CA GLY A 215 13.23 6.13 -32.99
C GLY A 215 12.38 6.56 -34.20
N LYS A 216 12.17 7.88 -34.39
CA LYS A 216 11.50 8.42 -35.58
C LYS A 216 12.43 8.48 -36.80
N CYS A 217 13.72 8.65 -36.56
CA CYS A 217 14.74 8.80 -37.59
C CYS A 217 15.51 7.49 -37.86
N THR A 218 15.07 6.37 -37.28
CA THR A 218 15.68 5.06 -37.47
C THR A 218 14.70 4.05 -38.04
N ALA A 219 15.23 3.11 -38.83
CA ALA A 219 14.52 1.87 -39.14
C ALA A 219 14.41 1.02 -37.86
N LYS A 220 13.17 0.62 -37.50
CA LYS A 220 12.83 -0.05 -36.23
C LYS A 220 13.67 -1.30 -35.90
N VAL A 221 14.25 -1.95 -36.92
CA VAL A 221 14.91 -3.25 -36.77
C VAL A 221 16.42 -3.15 -36.50
N LEU A 222 17.10 -2.09 -36.99
CA LEU A 222 18.57 -2.02 -36.97
C LEU A 222 19.16 -0.70 -36.46
N SER A 223 18.33 0.24 -35.97
CA SER A 223 18.79 1.57 -35.54
C SER A 223 19.65 2.30 -36.58
N VAL A 224 19.43 2.06 -37.88
CA VAL A 224 20.11 2.77 -38.96
C VAL A 224 19.38 4.08 -39.23
N CYS A 225 20.11 5.19 -39.27
CA CYS A 225 19.56 6.52 -39.46
C CYS A 225 19.13 6.76 -40.91
N ASN A 226 18.17 7.66 -41.13
CA ASN A 226 17.71 8.03 -42.48
C ASN A 226 18.81 8.60 -43.40
N ASN A 227 19.93 9.11 -42.86
CA ASN A 227 21.05 9.56 -43.70
C ASN A 227 21.93 8.38 -44.19
N CYS A 228 21.75 7.19 -43.62
CA CYS A 228 22.53 5.99 -43.93
C CYS A 228 21.68 4.83 -44.49
N VAL A 229 20.38 5.09 -44.69
CA VAL A 229 19.47 4.27 -45.51
C VAL A 229 19.53 4.80 -46.92
#